data_AF-A0AA35LUG7-F1
#
_entry.id   AF-A0AA35LUG7-F1
#
_cell.length_a   1.000
_cell.length_b   1.000
_cell.length_c   1.000
_cell.angle_alpha   90.00
_cell.angle_beta   90.00
_cell.angle_gamma   90.00
#
_symmetry.space_group_name_H-M   'P 1'
#
loop_
_entity.id
_entity.type
_entity.pdbx_description
1 polymer ?
#
loop_
_entity_poly.entity_id
_entity_poly.type
_entity_poly.pdbx_seq_one_letter_code
_entity_poly.pdbx_strand_id
1 'polypeptide(L)'
;MQHTVGASWFILETLEIAPQVKCFRGDKDRKKNLNLRYKYIKRKDDVRVLWEKARKFVKACETNMSQHGKYTNSLQIAADMDAIRKGLGQDALKFWGLSYGGVLGHTYSVLFPDRVGRVILDGSLNPEHWFGFSAFGELDYRVTKYFESFNYRCHSNGARYPLEPLPDDDKALQAEALSFVEKIKTLKTPTKVRLNGTHYGLIGRLDLWTKDIIPALGSPLK
;
A
#
# COMPACT_ATOMS: atom_id res chain seq x y z
N MET A 1 23.64 -10.94 39.79
CA MET A 1 24.44 -10.90 38.55
C MET A 1 23.54 -11.34 37.40
N GLN A 2 23.30 -10.41 36.47
CA GLN A 2 22.73 -10.49 35.11
C GLN A 2 21.67 -11.57 34.78
N HIS A 3 20.42 -11.12 34.69
CA HIS A 3 19.41 -11.70 33.80
C HIS A 3 19.72 -11.29 32.35
N THR A 4 20.03 -12.25 31.49
CA THR A 4 20.05 -12.07 30.03
C THR A 4 18.67 -12.37 29.47
N VAL A 5 18.00 -11.31 28.98
CA VAL A 5 16.78 -11.41 28.18
C VAL A 5 17.20 -11.83 26.77
N GLY A 6 17.16 -13.13 26.50
CA GLY A 6 17.26 -13.66 25.14
C GLY A 6 15.93 -13.44 24.42
N ALA A 7 15.82 -12.33 23.69
CA ALA A 7 14.73 -12.11 22.75
C ALA A 7 14.81 -13.20 21.66
N SER A 8 14.04 -14.28 21.83
CA SER A 8 13.82 -15.27 20.78
C SER A 8 13.05 -14.62 19.63
N TRP A 9 13.79 -14.20 18.62
CA TRP A 9 13.36 -13.84 17.27
C TRP A 9 12.78 -15.05 16.47
N PHE A 10 12.09 -15.96 17.16
CA PHE A 10 11.62 -17.25 16.63
C PHE A 10 10.13 -17.48 16.92
N ILE A 11 9.29 -16.50 16.60
CA ILE A 11 7.85 -16.74 16.33
C ILE A 11 7.48 -15.95 15.06
N LEU A 12 8.19 -16.26 13.97
CA LEU A 12 7.72 -16.09 12.60
C LEU A 12 7.72 -17.47 11.92
N GLU A 13 7.40 -18.53 12.66
CA GLU A 13 6.76 -19.68 12.03
C GLU A 13 5.41 -19.18 11.56
N THR A 14 5.30 -19.05 10.24
CA THR A 14 4.08 -18.72 9.52
C THR A 14 2.95 -19.62 10.01
N LEU A 15 2.03 -19.07 10.80
CA LEU A 15 0.65 -19.54 10.79
C LEU A 15 0.20 -19.53 9.32
N GLU A 16 0.25 -20.69 8.68
CA GLU A 16 -0.27 -20.84 7.32
C GLU A 16 -1.78 -20.74 7.41
N ILE A 17 -2.31 -19.53 7.18
CA ILE A 17 -3.74 -19.30 7.06
C ILE A 17 -4.24 -20.14 5.89
N ALA A 18 -5.04 -21.17 6.16
CA ALA A 18 -5.56 -22.09 5.16
C ALA A 18 -7.10 -22.05 5.12
N PRO A 19 -7.73 -22.09 3.93
CA PRO A 19 -7.10 -22.09 2.61
C PRO A 19 -6.56 -20.70 2.22
N GLN A 20 -5.42 -20.68 1.56
CA GLN A 20 -4.87 -19.47 0.95
C GLN A 20 -5.79 -18.95 -0.15
N VAL A 21 -5.94 -17.63 -0.25
CA VAL A 21 -6.74 -17.00 -1.31
C VAL A 21 -6.07 -17.20 -2.66
N LYS A 22 -6.65 -18.09 -3.48
CA LYS A 22 -6.14 -18.47 -4.80
C LYS A 22 -7.19 -18.25 -5.88
N CYS A 23 -7.24 -17.03 -6.42
CA CYS A 23 -8.12 -16.73 -7.56
C CYS A 23 -7.63 -17.28 -8.90
N PHE A 24 -6.34 -17.60 -9.02
CA PHE A 24 -5.72 -18.06 -10.26
C PHE A 24 -4.90 -19.31 -9.99
N ARG A 25 -4.77 -20.18 -11.00
CA ARG A 25 -4.01 -21.45 -10.89
C ARG A 25 -2.50 -21.23 -10.67
N GLY A 26 -2.00 -20.03 -10.97
CA GLY A 26 -0.62 -19.63 -10.73
C GLY A 26 -0.28 -18.26 -11.33
N ASP A 27 0.97 -17.85 -11.18
CA ASP A 27 1.42 -16.49 -11.54
C ASP A 27 1.29 -16.14 -13.02
N LYS A 28 1.46 -17.12 -13.92
CA LYS A 28 1.28 -16.90 -15.37
C LYS A 28 -0.17 -16.56 -15.69
N ASP A 29 -1.10 -17.33 -15.13
CA ASP A 29 -2.54 -17.12 -15.29
C ASP A 29 -3.00 -15.82 -14.64
N ARG A 30 -2.48 -15.53 -13.45
CA ARG A 30 -2.63 -14.22 -12.78
C ARG A 30 -2.19 -13.08 -13.70
N LYS A 31 -0.93 -13.07 -14.16
CA LYS A 31 -0.39 -11.97 -14.99
C LYS A 31 -1.15 -11.79 -16.31
N LYS A 32 -1.61 -12.88 -16.93
CA LYS A 32 -2.42 -12.82 -18.16
C LYS A 32 -3.76 -12.11 -17.95
N ASN A 33 -4.40 -12.36 -16.80
CA ASN A 33 -5.77 -11.90 -16.54
C ASN A 33 -5.86 -10.63 -15.66
N LEU A 34 -4.88 -10.39 -14.78
CA LEU A 34 -4.82 -9.26 -13.84
C LEU A 34 -3.95 -8.09 -14.32
N ASN A 35 -3.51 -8.06 -15.59
CA ASN A 35 -2.89 -6.85 -16.15
C ASN A 35 -3.98 -5.78 -16.44
N LEU A 36 -4.66 -5.37 -15.36
CA LEU A 36 -5.52 -4.21 -15.23
C LEU A 36 -4.63 -2.98 -15.00
N ARG A 37 -3.61 -2.80 -15.85
CA ARG A 37 -2.90 -1.53 -15.85
C ARG A 37 -3.84 -0.48 -16.43
N TYR A 38 -4.38 0.34 -15.54
CA TYR A 38 -5.14 1.57 -15.80
C TYR A 38 -4.47 2.53 -16.82
N LYS A 39 -3.20 2.29 -17.17
CA LYS A 39 -2.36 3.08 -18.08
C LYS A 39 -2.90 3.28 -19.51
N TYR A 40 -4.10 2.77 -19.85
CA TYR A 40 -4.63 2.77 -21.20
C TYR A 40 -6.15 3.02 -21.32
N ILE A 41 -6.84 3.57 -20.32
CA ILE A 41 -8.19 4.11 -20.57
C ILE A 41 -8.03 5.46 -21.26
N LYS A 42 -7.96 5.45 -22.59
CA LYS A 42 -7.87 6.68 -23.39
C LYS A 42 -9.19 6.99 -24.09
N ARG A 43 -10.08 6.00 -24.21
CA ARG A 43 -11.36 6.09 -24.92
C ARG A 43 -12.47 5.39 -24.13
N LYS A 44 -13.72 5.77 -24.38
CA LYS A 44 -14.91 5.15 -23.76
C LYS A 44 -14.94 3.62 -23.95
N ASP A 45 -14.48 3.10 -25.09
CA ASP A 45 -14.46 1.67 -25.37
C ASP A 45 -13.52 0.86 -24.44
N ASP A 46 -12.53 1.52 -23.84
CA ASP A 46 -11.59 0.87 -22.92
C ASP A 46 -12.28 0.48 -21.59
N VAL A 47 -13.39 1.14 -21.24
CA VAL A 47 -14.23 0.81 -20.07
C VAL A 47 -14.84 -0.58 -20.23
N ARG A 48 -15.32 -0.93 -21.44
CA ARG A 48 -15.87 -2.27 -21.72
C ARG A 48 -14.80 -3.34 -21.55
N VAL A 49 -13.58 -3.07 -22.01
CA VAL A 49 -12.44 -4.00 -21.86
C VAL A 49 -12.11 -4.22 -20.39
N LEU A 50 -12.11 -3.16 -19.57
CA LEU A 50 -11.88 -3.28 -18.13
C LEU A 50 -12.98 -4.04 -17.42
N TRP A 51 -14.23 -3.76 -17.77
CA TRP A 51 -15.39 -4.46 -17.21
C TRP A 51 -15.33 -5.97 -17.50
N GLU A 52 -15.00 -6.36 -18.74
CA GLU A 52 -14.82 -7.76 -19.11
C GLU A 52 -13.64 -8.43 -18.38
N LYS A 53 -12.53 -7.70 -18.16
CA LYS A 53 -11.42 -8.20 -17.34
C LYS A 53 -11.81 -8.37 -15.87
N ALA A 54 -12.55 -7.41 -15.31
CA ALA A 54 -13.06 -7.49 -13.94
C ALA A 54 -14.01 -8.69 -13.77
N ARG A 55 -14.95 -8.90 -14.71
CA ARG A 55 -15.81 -10.09 -14.74
C ARG A 55 -15.01 -11.39 -14.73
N LYS A 56 -13.98 -11.49 -15.58
CA LYS A 56 -13.09 -12.67 -15.63
C LYS A 56 -12.35 -12.89 -14.31
N PHE A 57 -11.86 -11.82 -13.68
CA PHE A 57 -11.21 -11.89 -12.37
C PHE A 57 -12.18 -12.43 -11.31
N VAL A 58 -13.37 -11.83 -11.18
CA VAL A 58 -14.39 -12.26 -10.21
C VAL A 58 -14.76 -13.73 -10.44
N LYS A 59 -15.02 -14.13 -11.69
CA LYS A 59 -15.39 -15.51 -12.01
C LYS A 59 -14.28 -16.52 -11.68
N ALA A 60 -13.02 -16.16 -11.93
CA ALA A 60 -11.88 -17.00 -11.59
C ALA A 60 -11.74 -17.15 -10.07
N CYS A 61 -11.89 -16.06 -9.31
CA CYS A 61 -11.94 -16.10 -7.85
C CYS A 61 -13.09 -16.99 -7.34
N GLU A 62 -14.32 -16.79 -7.80
CA GLU A 62 -15.48 -17.60 -7.38
C GLU A 62 -15.27 -19.09 -7.65
N THR A 63 -14.74 -19.43 -8.83
CA THR A 63 -14.56 -20.82 -9.25
C THR A 63 -13.48 -21.51 -8.41
N ASN A 64 -12.39 -20.81 -8.10
CA ASN A 64 -11.25 -21.39 -7.40
C ASN A 64 -11.35 -21.28 -5.87
N MET A 65 -12.09 -20.32 -5.34
CA MET A 65 -12.31 -20.13 -3.90
C MET A 65 -13.60 -20.77 -3.40
N SER A 66 -14.53 -21.13 -4.29
CA SER A 66 -15.84 -21.67 -3.93
C SER A 66 -16.50 -20.81 -2.83
N GLN A 67 -17.13 -21.43 -1.84
CA GLN A 67 -17.75 -20.76 -0.70
C GLN A 67 -16.78 -20.00 0.22
N HIS A 68 -15.46 -20.18 0.10
CA HIS A 68 -14.50 -19.45 0.95
C HIS A 68 -14.34 -17.99 0.50
N GLY A 69 -14.56 -17.69 -0.78
CA GLY A 69 -14.39 -16.34 -1.33
C GLY A 69 -15.26 -15.30 -0.64
N LYS A 70 -16.51 -15.65 -0.27
CA LYS A 70 -17.44 -14.75 0.45
C LYS A 70 -16.94 -14.33 1.83
N TYR A 71 -16.05 -15.11 2.44
CA TYR A 71 -15.53 -14.84 3.79
C TYR A 71 -14.14 -14.19 3.78
N THR A 72 -13.61 -13.86 2.59
CA THR A 72 -12.34 -13.14 2.46
C THR A 72 -12.59 -11.63 2.48
N ASN A 73 -12.95 -11.08 3.65
CA ASN A 73 -13.29 -9.66 3.80
C ASN A 73 -12.94 -9.11 5.20
N SER A 74 -12.98 -7.78 5.35
CA SER A 74 -12.61 -7.09 6.60
C SER A 74 -13.48 -7.45 7.80
N LEU A 75 -14.78 -7.74 7.58
CA LEU A 75 -15.70 -8.12 8.65
C LEU A 75 -15.31 -9.47 9.26
N GLN A 76 -14.98 -10.45 8.42
CA GLN A 76 -14.53 -11.76 8.90
C GLN A 76 -13.17 -11.68 9.56
N ILE A 77 -12.24 -10.88 9.03
CA ILE A 77 -10.94 -10.65 9.68
C ILE A 77 -11.14 -10.03 11.07
N ALA A 78 -12.08 -9.09 11.24
CA ALA A 78 -12.39 -8.52 12.55
C ALA A 78 -12.99 -9.57 13.52
N ALA A 79 -13.81 -10.49 13.03
CA ALA A 79 -14.28 -11.63 13.83
C ALA A 79 -13.13 -12.57 14.23
N ASP A 80 -12.20 -12.84 13.31
CA ASP A 80 -11.00 -13.63 13.59
C ASP A 80 -10.10 -12.93 14.63
N MET A 81 -9.96 -11.60 14.55
CA MET A 81 -9.26 -10.81 15.57
C MET A 81 -9.91 -10.98 16.95
N ASP A 82 -11.24 -11.07 17.05
CA ASP A 82 -11.92 -11.31 18.33
C ASP A 82 -11.70 -12.73 18.85
N ALA A 83 -11.72 -13.72 17.95
CA ALA A 83 -11.40 -15.10 18.28
C ALA A 83 -9.96 -15.24 18.79
N ILE A 84 -9.01 -14.55 18.15
CA ILE A 84 -7.61 -14.49 18.59
C ILE A 84 -7.50 -13.81 19.96
N ARG A 85 -8.12 -12.64 20.16
CA ARG A 85 -8.16 -11.94 21.45
C ARG A 85 -8.64 -12.88 22.56
N LYS A 86 -9.77 -13.58 22.32
CA LYS A 86 -10.35 -14.54 23.26
C LYS A 86 -9.42 -15.72 23.51
N GLY A 87 -8.80 -16.29 22.46
CA GLY A 87 -7.85 -17.40 22.56
C GLY A 87 -6.59 -17.04 23.35
N LEU A 88 -6.18 -15.77 23.30
CA LEU A 88 -5.09 -15.21 24.11
C LEU A 88 -5.53 -14.84 25.55
N GLY A 89 -6.79 -15.08 25.93
CA GLY A 89 -7.31 -14.77 27.26
C GLY A 89 -7.35 -13.27 27.57
N GLN A 90 -7.38 -12.41 26.55
CA GLN A 90 -7.41 -10.96 26.74
C GLN A 90 -8.85 -10.46 26.84
N ASP A 91 -9.19 -9.67 27.85
CA ASP A 91 -10.54 -9.11 27.99
C ASP A 91 -10.88 -8.12 26.87
N ALA A 92 -9.91 -7.29 26.48
CA ALA A 92 -10.03 -6.27 25.46
C ALA A 92 -8.84 -6.28 24.48
N LEU A 93 -9.11 -5.94 23.22
CA LEU A 93 -8.12 -5.91 22.14
C LEU A 93 -7.10 -4.79 22.36
N LYS A 94 -5.82 -5.14 22.25
CA LYS A 94 -4.71 -4.19 22.13
C LYS A 94 -4.11 -4.35 20.74
N PHE A 95 -4.27 -3.35 19.89
CA PHE A 95 -3.98 -3.49 18.46
C PHE A 95 -3.32 -2.23 17.88
N TRP A 96 -2.32 -2.44 17.04
CA TRP A 96 -1.72 -1.38 16.24
C TRP A 96 -1.94 -1.68 14.77
N GLY A 97 -2.82 -0.90 14.14
CA GLY A 97 -3.19 -1.04 12.74
C GLY A 97 -2.43 -0.08 11.85
N LEU A 98 -1.56 -0.61 10.99
CA LEU A 98 -0.85 0.15 9.97
C LEU A 98 -1.59 0.06 8.63
N SER A 99 -1.82 1.18 7.95
CA SER A 99 -2.44 1.25 6.62
C SER A 99 -3.81 0.54 6.58
N TYR A 100 -3.96 -0.56 5.83
CA TYR A 100 -5.18 -1.39 5.84
C TYR A 100 -5.53 -1.93 7.24
N GLY A 101 -4.55 -2.09 8.12
CA GLY A 101 -4.77 -2.36 9.54
C GLY A 101 -5.64 -1.28 10.22
N GLY A 102 -5.59 -0.04 9.75
CA GLY A 102 -6.51 1.02 10.14
C GLY A 102 -7.98 0.66 9.91
N VAL A 103 -8.30 0.15 8.72
CA VAL A 103 -9.65 -0.33 8.36
C VAL A 103 -10.07 -1.48 9.27
N LEU A 104 -9.17 -2.43 9.53
CA LEU A 104 -9.44 -3.55 10.42
C LEU A 104 -9.71 -3.09 11.86
N GLY A 105 -8.92 -2.14 12.36
CA GLY A 105 -9.12 -1.56 13.69
C GLY A 105 -10.44 -0.82 13.81
N HIS A 106 -10.83 -0.02 12.81
CA HIS A 106 -12.15 0.61 12.74
C HIS A 106 -13.27 -0.43 12.73
N THR A 107 -13.15 -1.43 11.84
CA THR A 107 -14.16 -2.49 11.69
C THR A 107 -14.35 -3.26 12.99
N TYR A 108 -13.26 -3.65 13.65
CA TYR A 108 -13.30 -4.32 14.95
C TYR A 108 -13.99 -3.46 16.00
N SER A 109 -13.65 -2.17 16.06
CA SER A 109 -14.19 -1.25 17.07
C SER A 109 -15.69 -1.03 16.92
N VAL A 110 -16.21 -1.10 15.70
CA VAL A 110 -17.66 -1.02 15.43
C VAL A 110 -18.37 -2.33 15.77
N LEU A 111 -17.79 -3.49 15.43
CA LEU A 111 -18.41 -4.79 15.66
C LEU A 111 -18.35 -5.25 17.12
N PHE A 112 -17.30 -4.87 17.86
CA PHE A 112 -17.03 -5.31 19.22
C PHE A 112 -16.65 -4.13 20.14
N PRO A 113 -17.50 -3.09 20.26
CA PRO A 113 -17.15 -1.84 20.95
C PRO A 113 -16.73 -2.04 22.41
N ASP A 114 -17.37 -2.97 23.11
CA ASP A 114 -17.07 -3.27 24.53
C ASP A 114 -15.77 -4.06 24.74
N ARG A 115 -15.13 -4.49 23.64
CA ARG A 115 -13.91 -5.31 23.65
C ARG A 115 -12.71 -4.56 23.10
N VAL A 116 -12.78 -3.23 23.01
CA VAL A 116 -11.69 -2.37 22.57
C VAL A 116 -10.88 -1.88 23.78
N GLY A 117 -9.59 -2.17 23.80
CA GLY A 117 -8.68 -1.75 24.87
C GLY A 117 -7.83 -0.56 24.42
N ARG A 118 -6.64 -0.83 23.86
CA ARG A 118 -5.74 0.20 23.34
C ARG A 118 -5.53 0.00 21.86
N VAL A 119 -5.99 0.96 21.07
CA VAL A 119 -5.91 0.88 19.62
C VAL A 119 -5.15 2.08 19.07
N ILE A 120 -4.14 1.81 18.25
CA ILE A 120 -3.39 2.82 17.49
C ILE A 120 -3.65 2.55 16.02
N LEU A 121 -4.11 3.56 15.27
CA LEU A 121 -4.36 3.46 13.84
C LEU A 121 -3.43 4.43 13.11
N ASP A 122 -2.38 3.90 12.50
CA ASP A 122 -1.31 4.68 11.87
C ASP A 122 -1.42 4.56 10.35
N GLY A 123 -1.59 5.70 9.67
CA GLY A 123 -1.99 5.75 8.27
C GLY A 123 -3.45 5.31 8.04
N SER A 124 -4.35 5.75 8.92
CA SER A 124 -5.78 5.40 8.86
C SER A 124 -6.43 5.82 7.53
N LEU A 125 -7.26 4.92 6.99
CA LEU A 125 -8.18 5.20 5.88
C LEU A 125 -9.56 5.56 6.44
N ASN A 126 -10.29 6.44 5.75
CA ASN A 126 -11.67 6.73 6.10
C ASN A 126 -12.54 5.47 5.82
N PRO A 127 -13.23 4.91 6.83
CA PRO A 127 -14.03 3.71 6.66
C PRO A 127 -15.22 3.92 5.70
N GLU A 128 -15.84 5.11 5.69
CA GLU A 128 -16.95 5.41 4.77
C GLU A 128 -16.48 5.35 3.32
N HIS A 129 -15.33 5.95 3.03
CA HIS A 129 -14.76 5.92 1.68
C HIS A 129 -14.25 4.53 1.30
N TRP A 130 -13.72 3.75 2.26
CA TRP A 130 -13.28 2.38 2.00
C TRP A 130 -14.43 1.47 1.60
N PHE A 131 -15.48 1.41 2.43
CA PHE A 131 -16.66 0.57 2.16
C PHE A 131 -17.54 1.15 1.04
N GLY A 132 -17.50 2.47 0.81
CA GLY A 132 -18.13 3.15 -0.31
C GLY A 132 -17.35 3.06 -1.64
N PHE A 133 -16.24 2.32 -1.68
CA PHE A 133 -15.37 2.15 -2.86
C PHE A 133 -14.79 3.46 -3.45
N SER A 134 -14.71 4.52 -2.65
CA SER A 134 -14.16 5.84 -3.03
C SER A 134 -12.79 6.15 -2.40
N ALA A 135 -12.27 5.27 -1.53
CA ALA A 135 -11.00 5.48 -0.83
C ALA A 135 -9.80 5.74 -1.76
N PHE A 136 -9.80 5.16 -2.96
CA PHE A 136 -8.74 5.42 -3.94
C PHE A 136 -8.77 6.86 -4.46
N GLY A 137 -9.95 7.47 -4.63
CA GLY A 137 -10.06 8.87 -5.03
C GLY A 137 -9.56 9.82 -3.94
N GLU A 138 -9.87 9.53 -2.67
CA GLU A 138 -9.32 10.29 -1.53
C GLU A 138 -7.80 10.16 -1.47
N LEU A 139 -7.28 8.93 -1.62
CA LEU A 139 -5.84 8.68 -1.61
C LEU A 139 -5.13 9.43 -2.74
N ASP A 140 -5.67 9.38 -3.96
CA ASP A 140 -5.12 10.09 -5.12
C ASP A 140 -5.09 11.60 -4.88
N TYR A 141 -6.16 12.16 -4.32
CA TYR A 141 -6.20 13.58 -3.94
C TYR A 141 -5.12 13.93 -2.91
N ARG A 142 -5.00 13.15 -1.83
CA ARG A 142 -4.01 13.38 -0.77
C ARG A 142 -2.58 13.28 -1.30
N VAL A 143 -2.28 12.25 -2.08
CA VAL A 143 -0.95 12.07 -2.70
C VAL A 143 -0.62 13.25 -3.61
N THR A 144 -1.58 13.75 -4.39
CA THR A 144 -1.40 14.93 -5.23
C THR A 144 -1.04 16.16 -4.37
N LYS A 145 -1.76 16.40 -3.27
CA LYS A 145 -1.49 17.53 -2.36
C LYS A 145 -0.14 17.44 -1.66
N TYR A 146 0.29 16.24 -1.27
CA TYR A 146 1.63 16.03 -0.73
C TYR A 146 2.71 16.33 -1.78
N PHE A 147 2.49 15.93 -3.03
CA PHE A 147 3.41 16.19 -4.12
C PHE A 147 3.52 17.69 -4.43
N GLU A 148 2.39 18.41 -4.49
CA GLU A 148 2.37 19.88 -4.61
C GLU A 148 3.09 20.55 -3.44
N SER A 149 2.85 20.10 -2.20
CA SER A 149 3.50 20.66 -1.01
C SER A 149 5.01 20.41 -0.99
N PHE A 150 5.44 19.25 -1.48
CA PHE A 150 6.85 18.91 -1.65
C PHE A 150 7.51 19.87 -2.66
N ASN A 151 6.89 20.05 -3.83
CA ASN A 151 7.35 20.99 -4.87
C ASN A 151 7.50 22.41 -4.32
N TYR A 152 6.47 22.92 -3.64
CA TYR A 152 6.50 24.25 -3.02
C TYR A 152 7.66 24.43 -2.04
N ARG A 153 7.88 23.45 -1.15
CA ARG A 153 8.99 23.47 -0.16
C ARG A 153 10.36 23.37 -0.81
N CYS A 154 10.47 22.68 -1.94
CA CYS A 154 11.72 22.61 -2.69
C CYS A 154 12.08 23.98 -3.29
N HIS A 155 11.11 24.68 -3.89
CA HIS A 155 11.30 26.03 -4.44
C HIS A 155 11.67 27.06 -3.35
N SER A 156 10.93 27.06 -2.25
CA SER A 156 11.09 28.08 -1.19
C SER A 156 12.38 27.96 -0.38
N ASN A 157 13.05 26.79 -0.37
CA ASN A 157 14.31 26.58 0.36
C ASN A 157 15.57 26.67 -0.53
N GLY A 158 15.46 27.04 -1.81
CA GLY A 158 16.62 27.14 -2.71
C GLY A 158 17.37 25.81 -2.88
N ALA A 159 16.68 24.68 -2.73
CA ALA A 159 17.28 23.36 -2.88
C ALA A 159 17.70 23.16 -4.34
N ARG A 160 19.01 22.96 -4.58
CA ARG A 160 19.54 22.64 -5.91
C ARG A 160 19.07 21.25 -6.33
N TYR A 161 18.30 21.19 -7.40
CA TYR A 161 17.92 19.93 -8.02
C TYR A 161 19.05 19.44 -8.95
N PRO A 162 19.19 18.12 -9.17
CA PRO A 162 19.94 17.59 -10.32
C PRO A 162 19.25 17.90 -11.67
N LEU A 163 17.99 18.33 -11.63
CA LEU A 163 17.18 18.78 -12.76
C LEU A 163 17.15 20.31 -12.74
N GLU A 164 18.25 20.96 -13.10
CA GLU A 164 18.25 22.41 -13.28
C GLU A 164 18.25 22.77 -14.77
N PRO A 165 17.44 23.77 -15.18
CA PRO A 165 16.53 24.57 -14.34
C PRO A 165 15.18 23.89 -14.06
N LEU A 166 14.64 24.05 -12.85
CA LEU A 166 13.29 23.62 -12.50
C LEU A 166 12.25 24.60 -13.04
N PRO A 167 11.06 24.13 -13.48
CA PRO A 167 9.95 25.02 -13.81
C PRO A 167 9.41 25.74 -12.56
N ASP A 168 9.15 27.04 -12.67
CA ASP A 168 8.49 27.84 -11.61
C ASP A 168 7.01 27.46 -11.38
N ASP A 169 6.45 26.62 -12.26
CA ASP A 169 5.07 26.14 -12.22
C ASP A 169 4.97 24.72 -11.65
N ASP A 170 4.18 24.54 -10.60
CA ASP A 170 4.02 23.25 -9.89
C ASP A 170 3.58 22.10 -10.82
N LYS A 171 2.74 22.39 -11.83
CA LYS A 171 2.28 21.39 -12.79
C LYS A 171 3.39 20.99 -13.76
N ALA A 172 4.19 21.95 -14.22
CA ALA A 172 5.36 21.69 -15.05
C ALA A 172 6.42 20.88 -14.29
N LEU A 173 6.68 21.21 -13.01
CA LEU A 173 7.56 20.42 -12.16
C LEU A 173 7.02 19.00 -11.95
N GLN A 174 5.72 18.84 -11.72
CA GLN A 174 5.10 17.52 -11.64
C GLN A 174 5.23 16.72 -12.94
N ALA A 175 5.01 17.36 -14.10
CA ALA A 175 5.18 16.72 -15.40
C ALA A 175 6.64 16.28 -15.62
N GLU A 176 7.61 17.09 -15.21
CA GLU A 176 9.03 16.76 -15.31
C GLU A 176 9.43 15.60 -14.38
N ALA A 177 8.99 15.62 -13.12
CA ALA A 177 9.21 14.53 -12.18
C ALA A 177 8.60 13.20 -12.68
N LEU A 178 7.38 13.25 -13.21
CA LEU A 178 6.73 12.07 -13.82
C LEU A 178 7.48 11.60 -15.06
N SER A 179 7.98 12.52 -15.89
CA SER A 179 8.82 12.21 -17.06
C SER A 179 10.12 11.53 -16.66
N PHE A 180 10.78 12.00 -15.60
CA PHE A 180 11.98 11.39 -15.04
C PHE A 180 11.70 9.96 -14.54
N VAL A 181 10.61 9.75 -13.80
CA VAL A 181 10.19 8.40 -13.36
C VAL A 181 9.89 7.47 -14.54
N GLU A 182 9.30 7.97 -15.63
CA GLU A 182 9.12 7.18 -16.85
C GLU A 182 10.45 6.86 -17.55
N LYS A 183 11.42 7.78 -17.57
CA LYS A 183 12.78 7.52 -18.08
C LYS A 183 13.47 6.41 -17.27
N ILE A 184 13.34 6.41 -15.94
CA ILE A 184 13.91 5.34 -15.11
C ILE A 184 13.38 3.95 -15.50
N LYS A 185 12.12 3.85 -15.95
CA LYS A 185 11.52 2.56 -16.36
C LYS A 185 12.15 1.98 -17.63
N THR A 186 12.82 2.79 -18.44
CA THR A 186 13.45 2.37 -19.70
C THR A 186 14.96 2.15 -19.57
N LEU A 187 15.55 2.49 -18.42
CA LEU A 187 16.96 2.28 -18.17
C LEU A 187 17.30 0.79 -18.12
N LYS A 188 18.22 0.38 -18.99
CA LYS A 188 18.76 -0.98 -19.03
C LYS A 188 19.79 -1.24 -17.93
N THR A 189 20.39 -0.17 -17.39
CA THR A 189 21.40 -0.22 -16.33
C THR A 189 20.99 0.71 -15.17
N PRO A 190 21.20 0.30 -13.90
CA PRO A 190 20.89 1.14 -12.74
C PRO A 190 21.64 2.48 -12.78
N THR A 191 20.96 3.58 -12.45
CA THR A 191 21.57 4.91 -12.42
C THR A 191 22.29 5.12 -11.10
N LYS A 192 23.53 5.60 -11.14
CA LYS A 192 24.24 6.07 -9.93
C LYS A 192 23.58 7.35 -9.43
N VAL A 193 23.12 7.34 -8.18
CA VAL A 193 22.53 8.51 -7.53
C VAL A 193 23.31 8.79 -6.25
N ARG A 194 23.68 10.06 -6.06
CA ARG A 194 24.25 10.57 -4.81
C ARG A 194 23.29 11.62 -4.26
N LEU A 195 22.63 11.29 -3.16
CA LEU A 195 21.66 12.16 -2.50
C LEU A 195 22.35 13.12 -1.52
N ASN A 196 23.35 12.64 -0.77
CA ASN A 196 24.18 13.47 0.11
C ASN A 196 25.52 12.77 0.45
N GLY A 197 26.26 13.32 1.43
CA GLY A 197 27.56 12.78 1.86
C GLY A 197 27.51 11.37 2.46
N THR A 198 26.34 10.88 2.85
CA THR A 198 26.15 9.56 3.48
C THR A 198 25.26 8.62 2.68
N HIS A 199 24.58 9.11 1.64
CA HIS A 199 23.64 8.33 0.81
C HIS A 199 24.06 8.40 -0.66
N TYR A 200 24.72 7.34 -1.12
CA TYR A 200 25.12 7.11 -2.51
C TYR A 200 24.78 5.66 -2.90
N GLY A 201 24.32 5.43 -4.13
CA GLY A 201 23.89 4.10 -4.54
C GLY A 201 23.48 4.00 -6.00
N LEU A 202 22.95 2.83 -6.37
CA LEU A 202 22.38 2.54 -7.69
C LEU A 202 20.86 2.48 -7.56
N ILE A 203 20.16 3.31 -8.32
CA ILE A 203 18.69 3.27 -8.41
C ILE A 203 18.31 2.49 -9.67
N GLY A 204 17.71 1.32 -9.47
CA GLY A 204 16.99 0.58 -10.48
C GLY A 204 15.47 0.68 -10.28
N ARG A 205 14.69 0.15 -11.23
CA ARG A 205 13.22 0.18 -11.20
C ARG A 205 12.62 -0.47 -9.94
N LEU A 206 13.25 -1.52 -9.41
CA LEU A 206 12.77 -2.22 -8.21
C LEU A 206 13.18 -1.48 -6.93
N ASP A 207 14.43 -0.98 -6.89
CA ASP A 207 15.02 -0.31 -5.73
C ASP A 207 14.28 0.98 -5.37
N LEU A 208 13.84 1.76 -6.37
CA LEU A 208 13.08 2.99 -6.16
C LEU A 208 11.84 2.78 -5.26
N TRP A 209 11.15 1.65 -5.44
CA TRP A 209 9.94 1.35 -4.67
C TRP A 209 10.25 0.79 -3.29
N THR A 210 11.19 -0.16 -3.20
CA THR A 210 11.40 -0.93 -1.96
C THR A 210 12.41 -0.30 -1.00
N LYS A 211 13.34 0.52 -1.48
CA LYS A 211 14.44 1.08 -0.67
C LYS A 211 14.33 2.58 -0.43
N ASP A 212 13.66 3.31 -1.31
CA ASP A 212 13.57 4.77 -1.21
C ASP A 212 12.16 5.24 -0.84
N ILE A 213 11.16 4.98 -1.69
CA ILE A 213 9.81 5.54 -1.51
C ILE A 213 9.13 5.03 -0.23
N ILE A 214 9.10 3.71 0.01
CA ILE A 214 8.43 3.13 1.19
C ILE A 214 9.08 3.61 2.50
N PRO A 215 10.42 3.58 2.65
CA PRO A 215 11.07 4.11 3.86
C PRO A 215 10.92 5.62 4.05
N ALA A 216 10.94 6.41 2.96
CA ALA A 216 10.76 7.86 3.03
C ALA A 216 9.35 8.26 3.49
N LEU A 217 8.31 7.51 3.06
CA LEU A 217 6.93 7.75 3.50
C LEU A 217 6.69 7.43 4.98
N GLY A 218 7.49 6.52 5.57
CA GLY A 218 7.42 6.17 6.99
C GLY A 218 8.37 6.97 7.89
N SER A 219 9.22 7.83 7.31
CA SER A 219 10.17 8.65 8.07
C SER A 219 9.52 9.97 8.46
N PRO A 220 9.55 10.37 9.75
CA PRO A 220 9.07 11.68 10.13
C PRO A 220 9.90 12.76 9.41
N LEU A 221 9.22 13.75 8.84
CA LEU A 221 9.86 14.92 8.24
C LEU A 221 10.71 15.59 9.33
N LYS A 222 12.04 15.58 9.15
CA LYS A 222 12.99 16.32 9.99
C LYS A 222 13.00 17.79 9.60
#